data_AF-A0A7K4L6Y4-F1
#
_entry.id   AF-A0A7K4L6Y4-F1
#
_cell.length_a   1.000
_cell.length_b   1.000
_cell.length_c   1.000
_cell.angle_alpha   90.00
_cell.angle_beta   90.00
_cell.angle_gamma   90.00
#
_symmetry.space_group_name_H-M   'P 1'
#
loop_
_entity.id
_entity.type
_entity.pdbx_description
1 polymer ?
#
loop_
_entity_poly.entity_id
_entity_poly.type
_entity_poly.pdbx_seq_one_letter_code
_entity_poly.pdbx_strand_id
1 'polypeptide(L)'
;AAPLALTLIPAGIQCSPPPDIPHGRHTGRFMDTFPAGSVVTYTCNSGYARVGESSIYCVTKDGRTGAWSGPPPQCEVKCLQAPNIANGQHSAQASDTFPRGTMVTYHCTDGYTMVGNSSINCTDAGRWSRPLPRCEGG
;
A
#
# COMPACT_ATOMS: atom_id res chain seq x y z
N ALA A 1 -45.38 -15.77 -32.50
CA ALA A 1 -44.94 -14.65 -31.64
C ALA A 1 -44.46 -15.24 -30.32
N ALA A 2 -43.13 -15.30 -30.11
CA ALA A 2 -42.56 -15.72 -28.84
C ALA A 2 -42.57 -14.52 -27.88
N PRO A 3 -42.99 -14.66 -26.62
CA PRO A 3 -42.91 -13.55 -25.67
C PRO A 3 -41.43 -13.30 -25.39
N LEU A 4 -41.00 -12.05 -25.55
CA LEU A 4 -39.74 -11.55 -25.03
C LEU A 4 -39.77 -11.80 -23.52
N ALA A 5 -39.04 -12.82 -23.07
CA ALA A 5 -38.74 -12.98 -21.66
C ALA A 5 -37.90 -11.77 -21.25
N LEU A 6 -38.58 -10.73 -20.75
CA LEU A 6 -37.96 -9.67 -19.98
C LEU A 6 -37.26 -10.38 -18.81
N THR A 7 -35.95 -10.51 -18.92
CA THR A 7 -35.11 -10.96 -17.82
C THR A 7 -35.31 -9.97 -16.69
N LEU A 8 -36.14 -10.36 -15.71
CA LEU A 8 -36.25 -9.68 -14.43
C LEU A 8 -34.87 -9.76 -13.78
N ILE A 9 -34.06 -8.71 -13.94
CA ILE A 9 -32.94 -8.45 -13.04
C ILE A 9 -33.60 -8.19 -11.68
N PRO A 10 -33.40 -9.03 -10.65
CA PRO A 10 -33.97 -8.76 -9.36
C PRO A 10 -33.46 -7.39 -8.88
N ALA A 11 -34.40 -6.46 -8.66
CA ALA A 11 -34.08 -5.20 -8.00
C ALA A 11 -33.65 -5.52 -6.57
N GLY A 12 -32.35 -5.37 -6.29
CA GLY A 12 -31.79 -5.64 -4.96
C GLY A 12 -30.41 -6.32 -4.95
N ILE A 13 -29.84 -6.67 -6.11
CA ILE A 13 -28.46 -7.20 -6.15
C ILE A 13 -27.49 -6.08 -5.79
N GLN A 14 -26.97 -6.15 -4.57
CA GLN A 14 -26.02 -5.19 -4.04
C GLN A 14 -24.92 -5.91 -3.30
N CYS A 15 -23.77 -5.25 -3.25
CA CYS A 15 -22.65 -5.71 -2.44
C CYS A 15 -22.83 -5.23 -1.00
N SER A 16 -22.22 -5.97 -0.07
CA SER A 16 -22.06 -5.48 1.29
C SER A 16 -21.24 -4.18 1.31
N PRO A 17 -21.39 -3.35 2.35
CA PRO A 17 -20.55 -2.18 2.53
C PRO A 17 -19.06 -2.54 2.36
N PRO A 18 -18.32 -1.76 1.56
CA PRO A 18 -16.89 -2.00 1.34
C PRO A 18 -16.14 -1.86 2.67
N PRO A 19 -15.14 -2.70 2.93
CA PRO A 19 -14.38 -2.67 4.17
C PRO A 19 -13.52 -1.41 4.29
N ASP A 20 -13.43 -0.84 5.50
CA ASP A 20 -12.42 0.16 5.81
C ASP A 20 -11.01 -0.47 5.77
N ILE A 21 -10.03 0.31 5.34
CA ILE A 21 -8.62 -0.10 5.34
C ILE A 21 -7.79 0.76 6.30
N PRO A 22 -6.81 0.18 7.02
CA PRO A 22 -5.88 0.95 7.83
C PRO A 22 -5.16 2.00 7.00
N HIS A 23 -5.03 3.21 7.54
CA HIS A 23 -4.31 4.32 6.91
C HIS A 23 -4.81 4.68 5.50
N GLY A 24 -6.07 4.37 5.19
CA GLY A 24 -6.72 4.78 3.96
C GLY A 24 -8.16 5.20 4.19
N ARG A 25 -8.81 5.64 3.11
CA ARG A 25 -10.21 6.01 3.04
C ARG A 25 -10.79 5.55 1.71
N HIS A 26 -12.12 5.46 1.61
CA HIS A 26 -12.77 5.11 0.35
C HIS A 26 -14.01 5.97 0.08
N THR A 27 -14.40 6.05 -1.20
CA THR A 27 -15.54 6.86 -1.64
C THR A 27 -16.88 6.36 -1.11
N GLY A 28 -17.00 5.06 -0.83
CA GLY A 28 -18.22 4.44 -0.30
C GLY A 28 -18.47 4.61 1.20
N ARG A 29 -17.61 5.31 1.95
CA ARG A 29 -17.67 5.32 3.44
C ARG A 29 -18.98 5.83 4.04
N PHE A 30 -19.66 6.71 3.31
CA PHE A 30 -20.90 7.34 3.74
C PHE A 30 -22.10 6.92 2.87
N MET A 31 -21.98 5.80 2.14
CA MET A 31 -23.04 5.27 1.29
C MET A 31 -23.63 4.02 1.94
N ASP A 32 -24.96 3.91 1.90
CA ASP A 32 -25.68 2.79 2.51
C ASP A 32 -26.01 1.65 1.52
N THR A 33 -25.93 1.93 0.22
CA THR A 33 -26.30 0.98 -0.85
C THR A 33 -25.26 0.93 -1.96
N PHE A 34 -24.93 -0.29 -2.39
CA PHE A 34 -23.95 -0.57 -3.44
C PHE A 34 -24.52 -1.51 -4.50
N PRO A 35 -25.45 -1.04 -5.37
CA PRO A 35 -26.02 -1.86 -6.44
C PRO A 35 -24.94 -2.41 -7.38
N ALA A 36 -25.24 -3.51 -8.07
CA ALA A 36 -24.37 -4.06 -9.10
C ALA A 36 -23.93 -2.97 -10.11
N GLY A 37 -22.62 -2.91 -10.38
CA GLY A 37 -21.97 -1.85 -11.16
C GLY A 37 -21.39 -0.70 -10.32
N SER A 38 -21.71 -0.61 -9.02
CA SER A 38 -21.12 0.41 -8.14
C SER A 38 -19.60 0.30 -8.09
N VAL A 39 -18.90 1.44 -8.05
CA VAL A 39 -17.43 1.52 -7.97
C VAL A 39 -17.03 2.22 -6.68
N VAL A 40 -16.11 1.60 -5.94
CA VAL A 40 -15.53 2.16 -4.72
C VAL A 40 -14.03 2.31 -4.92
N THR A 41 -13.54 3.55 -4.79
CA THR A 41 -12.12 3.88 -4.95
C THR A 41 -11.51 4.16 -3.58
N TYR A 42 -10.38 3.53 -3.30
CA TYR A 42 -9.61 3.68 -2.07
C TYR A 42 -8.45 4.65 -2.28
N THR A 43 -8.16 5.44 -1.27
CA THR A 43 -7.06 6.41 -1.24
C THR A 43 -6.28 6.24 0.06
N CYS A 44 -4.97 6.01 -0.06
CA CYS A 44 -4.07 5.95 1.09
C CYS A 44 -3.80 7.36 1.64
N ASN A 45 -3.66 7.45 2.95
CA ASN A 45 -3.24 8.69 3.61
C ASN A 45 -1.81 9.06 3.20
N SER A 46 -1.45 10.33 3.39
CA SER A 46 -0.10 10.81 3.07
C SER A 46 0.97 9.97 3.78
N GLY A 47 2.04 9.61 3.07
CA GLY A 47 3.13 8.75 3.57
C GLY A 47 2.91 7.24 3.40
N TYR A 48 1.75 6.82 2.89
CA TYR A 48 1.45 5.41 2.59
C TYR A 48 1.38 5.18 1.09
N ALA A 49 2.02 4.12 0.62
CA ALA A 49 1.94 3.68 -0.76
C ALA A 49 0.86 2.61 -0.93
N ARG A 50 0.10 2.72 -2.03
CA ARG A 50 -0.92 1.74 -2.39
C ARG A 50 -0.27 0.47 -2.94
N VAL A 51 -0.70 -0.69 -2.43
CA VAL A 51 -0.38 -2.01 -2.97
C VAL A 51 -1.69 -2.68 -3.40
N GLY A 52 -1.77 -3.07 -4.66
CA GLY A 52 -2.98 -3.61 -5.30
C GLY A 52 -3.82 -2.58 -6.04
N GLU A 53 -5.00 -3.01 -6.50
CA GLU A 53 -5.91 -2.19 -7.30
C GLU A 53 -6.56 -1.07 -6.50
N SER A 54 -6.65 0.11 -7.12
CA SER A 54 -7.17 1.31 -6.45
C SER A 54 -8.67 1.27 -6.19
N SER A 55 -9.40 0.48 -6.96
CA SER A 55 -10.85 0.49 -7.00
C SER A 55 -11.38 -0.94 -7.10
N ILE A 56 -12.51 -1.17 -6.45
CA ILE A 56 -13.29 -2.40 -6.55
C ILE A 56 -14.67 -2.06 -7.12
N TYR A 57 -15.27 -3.01 -7.82
CA TYR A 57 -16.57 -2.83 -8.44
C TYR A 57 -17.51 -3.96 -8.04
N CYS A 58 -18.78 -3.63 -7.82
CA CYS A 58 -19.78 -4.60 -7.42
C CYS A 58 -20.21 -5.41 -8.64
N VAL A 59 -19.96 -6.72 -8.62
CA VAL A 59 -20.31 -7.64 -9.70
C VAL A 59 -21.34 -8.66 -9.25
N THR A 60 -22.01 -9.29 -10.21
CA THR A 60 -22.85 -10.46 -9.96
C THR A 60 -22.50 -11.56 -10.95
N LYS A 61 -22.37 -12.79 -10.48
CA LYS A 61 -22.06 -13.96 -11.32
C LYS A 61 -23.29 -14.80 -11.63
N ASP A 62 -24.26 -14.81 -10.71
CA ASP A 62 -25.49 -15.61 -10.75
C ASP A 62 -26.74 -14.77 -11.07
N GLY A 63 -26.58 -13.45 -11.20
CA GLY A 63 -27.70 -12.52 -11.37
C GLY A 63 -28.61 -12.47 -10.13
N ARG A 64 -28.09 -12.83 -8.94
CA ARG A 64 -28.86 -12.86 -7.68
C ARG A 64 -28.07 -12.30 -6.50
N THR A 65 -26.75 -12.51 -6.48
CA THR A 65 -25.87 -12.12 -5.38
C THR A 65 -24.81 -11.13 -5.87
N GLY A 66 -24.63 -10.04 -5.12
CA GLY A 66 -23.57 -9.06 -5.36
C GLY A 66 -22.29 -9.44 -4.61
N ALA A 67 -21.15 -9.36 -5.27
CA ALA A 67 -19.83 -9.52 -4.67
C ALA A 67 -18.87 -8.46 -5.22
N TRP A 68 -17.95 -8.00 -4.39
CA TRP A 68 -16.87 -7.12 -4.85
C TRP A 68 -15.96 -7.88 -5.81
N SER A 69 -15.46 -7.19 -6.83
CA SER A 69 -14.60 -7.76 -7.87
C SER A 69 -13.27 -8.30 -7.36
N GLY A 70 -12.82 -7.82 -6.20
CA GLY A 70 -11.58 -8.23 -5.55
C GLY A 70 -11.46 -7.66 -4.14
N PRO A 71 -10.33 -7.95 -3.46
CA PRO A 71 -10.03 -7.37 -2.16
C PRO A 71 -9.74 -5.87 -2.26
N PRO A 72 -9.92 -5.11 -1.17
CA PRO A 72 -9.45 -3.73 -1.11
C PRO A 72 -7.91 -3.67 -1.18
N PRO A 73 -7.31 -2.55 -1.62
CA PRO A 73 -5.87 -2.37 -1.60
C PRO A 73 -5.33 -2.25 -0.17
N GLN A 74 -4.03 -2.46 -0.04
CA GLN A 74 -3.29 -2.21 1.20
C GLN A 74 -2.56 -0.87 1.11
N CYS A 75 -2.54 -0.15 2.23
CA CYS A 75 -1.76 1.08 2.39
C CYS A 75 -0.54 0.76 3.25
N GLU A 76 0.62 0.68 2.60
CA GLU A 76 1.87 0.29 3.25
C GLU A 76 2.77 1.50 3.48
N VAL A 77 3.46 1.50 4.63
CA VAL A 77 4.52 2.47 4.90
C VAL A 77 5.72 2.13 4.03
N LYS A 78 6.23 3.14 3.32
CA LYS A 78 7.48 3.02 2.58
C LYS A 78 8.44 4.12 2.99
N CYS A 79 9.69 3.76 3.20
CA CYS A 79 10.77 4.72 3.28
C CYS A 79 11.23 5.07 1.88
N LEU A 80 11.69 6.31 1.68
CA LEU A 80 12.41 6.69 0.48
C LEU A 80 13.80 6.03 0.46
N GLN A 81 14.62 6.42 -0.52
CA GLN A 81 16.01 6.00 -0.64
C GLN A 81 16.77 6.09 0.69
N ALA A 82 17.58 5.07 0.96
CA ALA A 82 18.47 5.06 2.12
C ALA A 82 19.43 6.28 2.05
N PRO A 83 19.64 7.03 3.14
CA PRO A 83 20.50 8.20 3.10
C PRO A 83 21.95 7.82 2.81
N ASN A 84 22.62 8.51 1.90
CA ASN A 84 24.06 8.38 1.75
C ASN A 84 24.78 8.98 2.97
N ILE A 85 25.87 8.35 3.41
CA ILE A 85 26.75 8.86 4.46
C ILE A 85 28.13 9.18 3.88
N ALA A 86 28.83 10.14 4.48
CA ALA A 86 30.19 10.47 4.06
C ALA A 86 31.13 9.27 4.31
N ASN A 87 32.00 8.97 3.34
CA ASN A 87 32.99 7.90 3.40
C ASN A 87 32.40 6.51 3.68
N GLY A 88 31.16 6.28 3.25
CA GLY A 88 30.49 4.99 3.39
C GLY A 88 29.59 4.66 2.21
N GLN A 89 29.38 3.37 2.02
CA GLN A 89 28.47 2.77 1.05
C GLN A 89 27.44 1.93 1.80
N HIS A 90 26.34 1.55 1.14
CA HIS A 90 25.29 0.78 1.77
C HIS A 90 24.75 -0.34 0.88
N SER A 91 24.17 -1.37 1.51
CA SER A 91 23.61 -2.54 0.84
C SER A 91 22.24 -2.32 0.18
N ALA A 92 21.64 -1.12 0.30
CA ALA A 92 20.32 -0.85 -0.27
C ALA A 92 20.34 -1.03 -1.80
N GLN A 93 19.36 -1.76 -2.32
CA GLN A 93 19.15 -1.93 -3.76
C GLN A 93 18.79 -0.58 -4.41
N ALA A 94 19.03 -0.43 -5.71
CA ALA A 94 18.59 0.76 -6.45
C ALA A 94 17.06 0.75 -6.60
N SER A 95 16.38 1.27 -5.58
CA SER A 95 14.92 1.42 -5.51
C SER A 95 14.57 2.78 -4.93
N ASP A 96 13.54 3.41 -5.47
CA ASP A 96 13.05 4.70 -4.96
C ASP A 96 12.34 4.56 -3.61
N THR A 97 11.84 3.35 -3.31
CA THR A 97 11.09 3.08 -2.08
C THR A 97 11.44 1.72 -1.47
N PHE A 98 11.38 1.65 -0.14
CA PHE A 98 11.67 0.46 0.65
C PHE A 98 10.51 0.16 1.60
N PRO A 99 10.03 -1.09 1.67
CA PRO A 99 8.99 -1.49 2.61
C PRO A 99 9.40 -1.23 4.07
N ARG A 100 8.38 -1.11 4.93
CA ARG A 100 8.56 -1.17 6.38
C ARG A 100 9.40 -2.39 6.78
N GLY A 101 10.30 -2.19 7.73
CA GLY A 101 11.14 -3.24 8.29
C GLY A 101 12.36 -3.60 7.44
N THR A 102 12.49 -3.07 6.22
CA THR A 102 13.73 -3.22 5.44
C THR A 102 14.92 -2.72 6.25
N MET A 103 15.97 -3.54 6.33
CA MET A 103 17.24 -3.19 6.97
C MET A 103 18.30 -2.93 5.91
N VAL A 104 19.04 -1.84 6.08
CA VAL A 104 20.16 -1.44 5.22
C VAL A 104 21.41 -1.38 6.09
N THR A 105 22.47 -2.02 5.63
CA THR A 105 23.77 -2.06 6.33
C THR A 105 24.77 -1.21 5.57
N TYR A 106 25.57 -0.46 6.31
CA TYR A 106 26.59 0.44 5.80
C TYR A 106 27.98 -0.14 6.01
N HIS A 107 28.87 0.22 5.09
CA HIS A 107 30.27 -0.15 5.08
C HIS A 107 31.10 1.10 4.82
N CYS A 108 32.14 1.34 5.62
CA CYS A 108 33.04 2.46 5.37
C CYS A 108 33.99 2.15 4.21
N THR A 109 34.34 3.20 3.46
CA THR A 109 35.40 3.13 2.46
C THR A 109 36.77 2.99 3.13
N ASP A 110 37.76 2.51 2.39
CA ASP A 110 39.12 2.30 2.90
C ASP A 110 39.68 3.56 3.59
N GLY A 111 40.30 3.36 4.76
CA GLY A 111 40.85 4.44 5.61
C GLY A 111 39.87 5.01 6.65
N TYR A 112 38.63 4.52 6.69
CA TYR A 112 37.61 4.96 7.67
C TYR A 112 37.06 3.80 8.50
N THR A 113 36.70 4.09 9.75
CA THR A 113 36.13 3.11 10.68
C THR A 113 34.69 3.46 11.04
N MET A 114 33.85 2.43 11.20
CA MET A 114 32.44 2.60 11.56
C MET A 114 32.28 3.01 13.03
N VAL A 115 31.49 4.05 13.27
CA VAL A 115 31.12 4.55 14.59
C VAL A 115 29.62 4.46 14.78
N GLY A 116 29.20 3.76 15.85
CA GLY A 116 27.80 3.49 16.16
C GLY A 116 27.26 2.23 15.50
N ASN A 117 25.93 2.17 15.33
CA ASN A 117 25.27 1.05 14.64
C ASN A 117 25.55 1.13 13.14
N SER A 118 25.94 0.02 12.51
CA SER A 118 26.21 -0.05 11.08
C SER A 118 24.95 -0.19 10.23
N SER A 119 23.79 -0.45 10.85
CA SER A 119 22.54 -0.68 10.13
C SER A 119 21.43 0.26 10.56
N ILE A 120 20.53 0.56 9.62
CA ILE A 120 19.29 1.30 9.83
C ILE A 120 18.12 0.48 9.32
N ASN A 121 16.92 0.71 9.85
CA ASN A 121 15.70 0.09 9.37
C ASN A 121 14.63 1.10 8.95
N CYS A 122 13.75 0.69 8.03
CA CYS A 122 12.57 1.47 7.68
C CYS A 122 11.50 1.35 8.76
N THR A 123 11.21 2.45 9.46
CA THR A 123 10.31 2.46 10.62
C THR A 123 8.83 2.54 10.23
N ASP A 124 7.93 2.37 11.22
CA ASP A 124 6.48 2.63 11.08
C ASP A 124 6.14 4.04 10.58
N ALA A 125 7.04 4.99 10.78
CA ALA A 125 6.82 6.40 10.46
C ALA A 125 7.26 6.77 9.03
N GLY A 126 7.56 5.78 8.17
CA GLY A 126 8.00 6.02 6.78
C GLY A 126 9.36 6.69 6.68
N ARG A 127 10.18 6.57 7.73
CA ARG A 127 11.51 7.15 7.83
C ARG A 127 12.52 6.09 8.26
N TRP A 128 13.75 6.26 7.80
CA TRP A 128 14.87 5.46 8.28
C TRP A 128 15.16 5.76 9.76
N SER A 129 15.51 4.72 10.52
CA SER A 129 15.89 4.85 11.92
C SER A 129 17.09 5.79 12.10
N ARG A 130 17.12 6.45 13.25
CA ARG A 130 18.21 7.33 13.68
C ARG A 130 18.86 6.77 14.96
N PRO A 131 20.14 7.08 15.23
CA PRO A 131 21.06 7.87 14.39
C PRO A 131 21.50 7.11 13.12
N LEU A 132 22.03 7.84 12.12
CA LEU A 132 22.66 7.22 10.96
C LEU A 132 24.08 6.75 11.33
N PRO A 133 24.61 5.70 10.67
CA PRO A 133 25.99 5.26 10.86
C PRO A 133 26.97 6.37 10.44
N ARG A 134 28.13 6.43 11.09
CA ARG A 134 29.19 7.39 10.76
C ARG A 134 30.50 6.66 10.45
N CYS A 135 31.23 7.17 9.47
CA CYS A 135 32.57 6.73 9.13
C CYS A 135 33.55 7.82 9.51
N GLU A 136 34.48 7.53 10.42
CA GLU A 136 35.49 8.48 10.91
C GLU A 136 36.88 8.02 10.46
N GLY A 137 37.67 8.97 9.95
CA GLY A 137 39.03 8.71 9.47
C GLY A 137 39.97 8.51 10.65
N GLY A 138 40.84 7.51 10.53
CA GLY A 138 41.93 7.26 11.48
C GLY A 138 43.09 8.23 11.31
#